data_AF-A5H2R1-F1
#
_entry.id   AF-A5H2R1-F1
#
_cell.length_a   1.000
_cell.length_b   1.000
_cell.length_c   1.000
_cell.angle_alpha   90.00
_cell.angle_beta   90.00
_cell.angle_gamma   90.00
#
_symmetry.space_group_name_H-M   'P 1'
#
loop_
_entity.id
_entity.type
_entity.pdbx_description
1 polymer ?
#
loop_
_entity_poly.entity_id
_entity_poly.type
_entity_poly.pdbx_seq_one_letter_code
_entity_poly.pdbx_strand_id
1 'polypeptide(L)'
;MQTPSDIQQYTEDELFKFRVGQFYFRKQQEDSAKETQRRDRDHQKEVFDKRYDTNVPIKKGDLVLVYDAATNKMGLNWSGPFVVRKVLSRIYYLSNLQGIPMKRQYTREMLKPFVAAPLSTTK
;
A
#
# COMPACT_ATOMS: atom_id res chain seq x y z
N MET A 1 -7.17 26.18 47.81
CA MET A 1 -6.30 25.42 46.90
C MET A 1 -5.54 24.41 47.74
N GLN A 2 -5.77 23.11 47.52
CA GLN A 2 -5.05 22.05 48.25
C GLN A 2 -3.61 21.99 47.71
N THR A 3 -2.65 22.33 48.56
CA THR A 3 -1.23 22.02 48.32
C THR A 3 -1.08 20.50 48.43
N PRO A 4 -0.40 19.81 47.49
CA PRO A 4 -0.13 18.38 47.63
C PRO A 4 0.87 18.21 48.78
N SER A 5 0.33 17.91 49.96
CA SER A 5 1.07 17.54 51.16
C SER A 5 1.44 16.07 51.05
N ASP A 6 2.61 15.81 50.46
CA ASP A 6 3.50 14.67 50.78
C ASP A 6 4.68 14.67 49.80
N ILE A 7 5.65 15.57 50.03
CA ILE A 7 6.97 15.42 49.43
C ILE A 7 7.66 14.32 50.24
N GLN A 8 7.47 13.06 49.86
CA GLN A 8 8.27 11.96 50.40
C GLN A 8 9.75 12.31 50.18
N GLN A 9 10.50 12.46 51.27
CA GLN A 9 11.95 12.67 51.22
C GLN A 9 12.60 11.34 50.86
N TYR A 10 12.83 11.14 49.56
CA TYR A 10 13.62 10.02 49.06
C TYR A 10 15.10 10.28 49.34
N THR A 11 15.80 9.22 49.72
CA THR A 11 17.27 9.23 49.80
C THR A 11 17.87 9.27 48.39
N GLU A 12 19.12 9.73 48.28
CA GLU A 12 19.83 9.81 47.00
C GLU A 12 19.93 8.44 46.31
N ASP A 13 20.13 7.37 47.09
CA ASP A 13 20.16 5.99 46.59
C ASP A 13 18.80 5.52 46.04
N GLU A 14 17.70 5.93 46.66
CA GLU A 14 16.36 5.62 46.17
C GLU A 14 16.08 6.36 44.86
N LEU A 15 16.42 7.65 44.78
CA LEU A 15 16.31 8.43 43.55
C LEU A 15 17.17 7.84 42.43
N PHE A 16 18.36 7.36 42.74
CA PHE A 16 19.23 6.68 41.78
C PHE A 16 18.59 5.37 41.27
N LYS A 17 18.09 4.51 42.17
CA LYS A 17 17.37 3.28 41.79
C LYS A 17 16.15 3.58 40.93
N PHE A 18 15.35 4.59 41.29
CA PHE A 18 14.21 5.02 40.47
C PHE A 18 14.66 5.46 39.09
N ARG A 19 15.69 6.32 38.99
CA ARG A 19 16.21 6.80 37.70
C ARG A 19 16.71 5.65 36.83
N VAL A 20 17.46 4.72 37.39
CA VAL A 20 17.94 3.51 36.69
C VAL A 20 16.76 2.67 36.21
N GLY A 21 15.75 2.44 37.05
CA GLY A 21 14.53 1.74 36.67
C GLY A 21 13.78 2.39 35.51
N GLN A 22 13.68 3.73 35.51
CA GLN A 22 13.07 4.50 34.42
C GLN A 22 13.82 4.31 33.09
N PHE A 23 15.16 4.23 33.11
CA PHE A 23 15.94 3.98 31.91
C PHE A 23 15.67 2.58 31.32
N TYR A 24 15.62 1.55 32.16
CA TYR A 24 15.31 0.20 31.71
C TYR A 24 13.89 0.09 31.14
N PHE A 25 12.92 0.68 31.85
CA PHE A 25 11.54 0.69 31.40
C PHE A 25 11.38 1.40 30.05
N ARG A 26 12.00 2.58 29.90
CA ARG A 26 12.00 3.31 28.63
C ARG A 26 12.60 2.48 27.49
N LYS A 27 13.74 1.83 27.73
CA LYS A 27 14.38 0.97 26.72
C LYS A 27 13.47 -0.19 26.31
N GLN A 28 12.82 -0.84 27.28
CA GLN A 28 11.87 -1.91 27.01
C GLN A 28 10.67 -1.43 26.18
N GLN A 29 10.14 -0.24 26.47
CA GLN A 29 9.06 0.35 25.66
C GLN A 29 9.52 0.66 24.24
N GLU A 30 10.71 1.23 24.07
CA GLU A 30 11.28 1.53 22.76
C GLU A 30 11.46 0.26 21.92
N ASP A 31 11.99 -0.82 22.51
CA ASP A 31 12.17 -2.09 21.83
C ASP A 31 10.83 -2.76 21.50
N SER A 32 9.86 -2.72 22.42
CA SER A 32 8.50 -3.21 22.16
C SER A 32 7.82 -2.43 21.04
N ALA A 33 7.96 -1.09 21.01
CA ALA A 33 7.36 -0.25 19.97
C ALA A 33 7.93 -0.55 18.59
N LYS A 34 9.25 -0.75 18.48
CA LYS A 34 9.92 -1.13 17.22
C LYS A 34 9.43 -2.47 16.69
N GLU A 35 9.27 -3.45 17.58
CA GLU A 35 8.80 -4.78 17.20
C GLU A 35 7.33 -4.75 16.74
N THR A 36 6.48 -3.98 17.43
CA THR A 36 5.09 -3.75 16.97
C THR A 36 5.05 -3.09 15.60
N GLN A 37 5.83 -2.03 15.37
CA GLN A 37 5.93 -1.36 14.07
C GLN A 37 6.36 -2.32 12.95
N ARG A 38 7.31 -3.21 13.25
CA ARG A 38 7.76 -4.23 12.30
C ARG A 38 6.62 -5.18 11.94
N ARG A 39 5.90 -5.71 12.93
CA ARG A 39 4.78 -6.63 12.72
C ARG A 39 3.64 -5.98 11.95
N ASP A 40 3.29 -4.75 12.28
CA ASP A 40 2.24 -4.00 11.58
C ASP A 40 2.59 -3.79 10.11
N ARG A 41 3.86 -3.43 9.82
CA ARG A 41 4.34 -3.29 8.45
C ARG A 41 4.26 -4.61 7.68
N ASP A 42 4.69 -5.71 8.29
CA ASP A 42 4.69 -7.02 7.65
C ASP A 42 3.25 -7.51 7.40
N HIS A 43 2.33 -7.29 8.35
CA HIS A 43 0.91 -7.59 8.20
C HIS A 43 0.24 -6.73 7.13
N GLN A 44 0.49 -5.42 7.10
CA GLN A 44 -0.03 -4.54 6.05
C GLN A 44 0.46 -4.96 4.66
N LYS A 45 1.71 -5.40 4.55
CA LYS A 45 2.25 -5.94 3.30
C LYS A 45 1.52 -7.22 2.90
N GLU A 46 1.31 -8.15 3.83
CA GLU A 46 0.58 -9.40 3.56
C GLU A 46 -0.87 -9.13 3.11
N VAL A 47 -1.59 -8.26 3.83
CA VAL A 47 -2.96 -7.87 3.48
C VAL A 47 -3.01 -7.18 2.13
N PHE A 48 -2.05 -6.30 1.84
CA PHE A 48 -1.92 -5.68 0.52
C PHE A 48 -1.71 -6.73 -0.56
N ASP A 49 -0.72 -7.61 -0.38
CA ASP A 49 -0.39 -8.64 -1.36
C ASP A 49 -1.61 -9.55 -1.58
N LYS A 50 -2.28 -10.03 -0.52
CA LYS A 50 -3.48 -10.87 -0.63
C LYS A 50 -4.66 -10.18 -1.34
N ARG A 51 -4.85 -8.87 -1.12
CA ARG A 51 -5.94 -8.10 -1.74
C ARG A 51 -5.70 -7.88 -3.24
N TYR A 52 -4.43 -7.80 -3.64
CA TYR A 52 -4.02 -7.29 -4.94
C TYR A 52 -3.22 -8.28 -5.78
N ASP A 53 -3.03 -9.51 -5.30
CA ASP A 53 -2.51 -10.64 -6.07
C ASP A 53 -3.56 -11.02 -7.12
N THR A 54 -3.62 -10.20 -8.16
CA THR A 54 -4.39 -10.50 -9.35
C THR A 54 -3.58 -11.55 -10.09
N ASN A 55 -3.95 -12.84 -9.91
CA ASN A 55 -3.26 -14.04 -10.42
C ASN A 55 -2.85 -14.04 -11.91
N VAL A 56 -3.26 -13.03 -12.68
CA VAL A 56 -2.89 -12.87 -14.09
C VAL A 56 -1.78 -11.81 -14.19
N PRO A 57 -0.52 -12.22 -14.42
CA PRO A 57 0.57 -11.30 -14.65
C PRO A 57 0.35 -10.56 -15.97
N ILE A 58 0.52 -9.23 -15.96
CA ILE A 58 0.46 -8.39 -17.16
C ILE A 58 1.88 -8.17 -17.68
N LYS A 59 2.11 -8.47 -18.95
CA LYS A 59 3.41 -8.36 -19.62
C LYS A 59 3.41 -7.21 -20.63
N LYS A 60 4.62 -6.83 -21.07
CA LYS A 60 4.79 -5.90 -22.19
C LYS A 60 4.15 -6.49 -23.45
N GLY A 61 3.34 -5.68 -24.14
CA GLY A 61 2.60 -6.04 -25.34
C GLY A 61 1.14 -6.41 -25.09
N ASP A 62 0.77 -6.71 -23.84
CA ASP A 62 -0.61 -7.09 -23.51
C ASP A 62 -1.57 -5.92 -23.70
N LEU A 63 -2.81 -6.25 -24.09
CA LEU A 63 -3.91 -5.31 -24.13
C LEU A 63 -4.58 -5.24 -22.76
N VAL A 64 -4.81 -4.03 -22.28
CA VAL A 64 -5.40 -3.77 -20.96
C VAL A 64 -6.44 -2.66 -21.04
N LEU A 65 -7.45 -2.76 -20.18
CA LEU A 65 -8.41 -1.70 -19.90
C LEU A 65 -7.94 -0.91 -18.68
N VAL A 66 -8.17 0.40 -18.70
CA VAL A 66 -7.80 1.33 -17.63
C VAL A 66 -9.04 1.78 -16.87
N TYR A 67 -8.98 1.70 -15.55
CA TYR A 67 -10.03 2.22 -14.67
C TYR A 67 -10.04 3.75 -14.69
N ASP A 68 -11.15 4.34 -15.10
CA ASP A 68 -11.42 5.77 -15.01
C ASP A 68 -12.37 6.04 -13.84
N ALA A 69 -11.85 6.69 -12.80
CA ALA A 69 -12.62 7.02 -11.60
C ALA A 69 -13.50 8.28 -11.77
N ALA A 70 -13.27 9.05 -12.83
CA ALA A 70 -13.99 10.30 -13.08
C ALA A 70 -15.35 10.08 -13.77
N THR A 71 -15.62 8.88 -14.29
CA THR A 71 -16.87 8.57 -14.95
C THR A 71 -17.98 8.34 -13.90
N ASN A 72 -19.07 9.11 -14.01
CA ASN A 72 -20.21 9.13 -13.08
C ASN A 72 -20.75 7.73 -12.73
N LYS A 73 -21.49 7.61 -11.61
CA LYS A 73 -22.11 6.40 -11.02
C LYS A 73 -22.87 5.44 -11.96
N MET A 74 -23.07 5.79 -13.23
CA MET A 74 -23.75 4.97 -14.26
C MET A 74 -22.88 4.68 -15.50
N GLY A 75 -21.62 5.13 -15.54
CA GLY A 75 -20.71 4.93 -16.67
C GLY A 75 -19.96 3.60 -16.63
N LEU A 76 -19.47 3.16 -17.78
CA LEU A 76 -18.52 2.05 -17.85
C LEU A 76 -17.16 2.55 -17.34
N ASN A 77 -16.80 2.22 -16.09
CA ASN A 77 -15.57 2.73 -15.45
C ASN A 77 -14.27 2.20 -16.08
N TRP A 78 -14.35 1.41 -17.16
CA TRP A 78 -13.20 0.82 -17.84
C TRP A 78 -13.09 1.39 -19.25
N SER A 79 -11.92 1.97 -19.54
CA SER A 79 -11.60 2.61 -20.82
C SER A 79 -10.51 1.83 -21.56
N GLY A 80 -10.49 1.91 -22.89
CA GLY A 80 -9.49 1.21 -23.72
C GLY A 80 -10.08 0.05 -24.51
N PRO A 81 -9.27 -0.64 -25.33
CA PRO A 81 -7.99 -1.22 -24.91
C PRO A 81 -6.75 -0.35 -25.18
N PHE A 82 -5.76 -0.48 -24.29
CA PHE A 82 -4.43 0.11 -24.37
C PHE A 82 -3.35 -0.98 -24.38
N VAL A 83 -2.18 -0.68 -24.94
CA VAL A 83 -1.05 -1.62 -25.01
C VAL A 83 -0.07 -1.33 -23.88
N VAL A 84 0.41 -2.37 -23.20
CA VAL A 84 1.47 -2.25 -22.20
C VAL A 84 2.82 -2.05 -22.88
N ARG A 85 3.41 -0.86 -22.77
CA ARG A 85 4.70 -0.53 -23.36
C ARG A 85 5.87 -0.98 -22.50
N LYS A 86 5.77 -0.81 -21.19
CA LYS A 86 6.84 -1.10 -20.21
C LYS A 86 6.25 -1.44 -18.86
N VAL A 87 6.87 -2.40 -18.17
CA VAL A 87 6.54 -2.78 -16.79
C VAL A 87 7.77 -2.51 -15.92
N LEU A 88 7.59 -1.80 -14.81
CA LEU A 88 8.62 -1.53 -13.80
C LEU A 88 8.08 -1.94 -12.43
N SER A 89 8.42 -3.15 -11.97
CA SER A 89 7.89 -3.71 -10.72
C SER A 89 6.35 -3.68 -10.71
N ARG A 90 5.72 -2.70 -10.06
CA ARG A 90 4.26 -2.52 -9.96
C ARG A 90 3.70 -1.36 -10.79
N ILE A 91 4.56 -0.67 -11.55
CA ILE A 91 4.21 0.48 -12.38
C ILE A 91 4.18 0.06 -13.85
N TYR A 92 3.10 0.43 -14.53
CA TYR A 92 2.82 0.10 -15.92
C TYR A 92 2.75 1.38 -16.75
N TYR A 93 3.45 1.38 -17.88
CA TYR A 93 3.40 2.44 -18.88
C TYR A 93 2.62 1.93 -20.07
N LEU A 94 1.62 2.69 -20.48
CA LEU A 94 0.72 2.30 -21.57
C LEU A 94 0.93 3.17 -22.80
N SER A 95 0.52 2.66 -23.94
CA SER A 95 0.31 3.41 -25.17
C SER A 95 -1.09 3.14 -25.71
N ASN A 96 -1.64 4.08 -26.46
CA ASN A 96 -2.84 3.82 -27.25
C ASN A 96 -2.55 2.78 -28.34
N LEU A 97 -3.60 2.34 -29.03
CA LEU A 97 -3.48 1.38 -30.15
C LEU A 97 -2.65 1.90 -31.32
N GLN A 98 -2.47 3.23 -31.43
CA GLN A 98 -1.63 3.88 -32.44
C GLN A 98 -0.17 4.02 -32.00
N GLY A 99 0.20 3.52 -30.81
CA GLY A 99 1.57 3.60 -30.29
C GLY A 99 1.94 4.91 -29.60
N ILE A 100 1.02 5.86 -29.44
CA ILE A 100 1.23 7.10 -28.70
C ILE A 100 1.29 6.78 -27.20
N PRO A 101 2.39 7.12 -26.50
CA PRO A 101 2.54 6.81 -25.09
C PRO A 101 1.63 7.69 -24.22
N MET A 102 0.99 7.06 -23.23
CA MET A 102 0.27 7.78 -22.19
C MET A 102 1.27 8.38 -21.21
N LYS A 103 1.04 9.64 -20.79
CA LYS A 103 1.90 10.33 -19.81
C LYS A 103 1.73 9.78 -18.40
N ARG A 104 0.52 9.31 -18.06
CA ARG A 104 0.19 8.79 -16.73
C ARG A 104 0.79 7.41 -16.53
N GLN A 105 1.23 7.17 -15.29
CA GLN A 105 1.67 5.86 -14.82
C GLN A 105 0.51 5.13 -14.15
N TYR A 106 0.42 3.82 -14.37
CA TYR A 106 -0.68 3.00 -13.88
C TYR A 106 -0.19 1.94 -12.92
N THR A 107 -0.96 1.66 -11.87
CA THR A 107 -0.73 0.52 -10.98
C THR A 107 -1.56 -0.67 -11.45
N ARG A 108 -1.24 -1.88 -10.95
CA ARG A 108 -1.96 -3.11 -11.32
C ARG A 108 -3.48 -3.02 -11.10
N GLU A 109 -3.92 -2.30 -10.05
CA GLU A 109 -5.33 -2.10 -9.68
C GLU A 109 -6.15 -1.37 -10.74
N MET A 110 -5.47 -0.48 -11.45
CA MET A 110 -6.10 0.34 -12.47
C MET A 110 -6.23 -0.40 -13.79
N LEU A 111 -5.72 -1.64 -13.88
CA LEU A 111 -5.62 -2.39 -15.12
C LEU A 111 -6.41 -3.68 -15.05
N LYS A 112 -7.19 -3.92 -16.10
CA LYS A 112 -7.85 -5.22 -16.33
C LYS A 112 -7.35 -5.78 -17.66
N PRO A 113 -6.87 -7.04 -17.73
CA PRO A 113 -6.56 -7.67 -19.00
C PRO A 113 -7.74 -7.58 -19.97
N PHE A 114 -7.48 -7.13 -21.20
CA PHE A 114 -8.49 -7.07 -22.24
C PHE A 114 -8.70 -8.47 -22.84
N VAL A 115 -9.94 -8.95 -22.81
CA VAL A 115 -10.34 -10.21 -23.45
C VAL A 115 -11.23 -9.84 -24.63
N ALA A 116 -10.76 -10.11 -25.85
CA ALA A 116 -11.59 -9.93 -27.03
C ALA A 116 -12.76 -10.92 -26.98
N ALA A 117 -13.98 -10.45 -27.20
CA ALA A 117 -15.11 -11.35 -27.42
C ALA A 117 -14.84 -12.18 -28.68
N PRO A 118 -15.07 -13.50 -28.66
CA PRO A 118 -14.95 -14.31 -29.87
C PRO A 118 -15.92 -13.75 -30.90
N LEU A 119 -15.41 -13.45 -32.10
CA LEU A 119 -16.22 -13.04 -33.24
C LEU A 119 -17.22 -14.16 -33.51
N SER A 120 -18.50 -13.96 -33.17
CA SER A 120 -19.56 -14.87 -33.56
C SER A 120 -19.60 -14.87 -35.09
N THR A 121 -19.05 -15.93 -35.67
CA THR A 121 -19.08 -16.16 -37.11
C THR A 121 -20.53 -16.52 -37.46
N THR A 122 -21.37 -15.51 -37.67
CA THR A 122 -22.65 -15.70 -38.36
C THR A 122 -22.31 -16.15 -39.77
N LYS A 123 -22.57 -17.43 -40.02
CA LYS A 123 -22.60 -18.04 -41.35
C LYS A 123 -23.72 -17.45 -42.19
#